data_AF-A0A1I5MD66-F1
#
_entry.id   AF-A0A1I5MD66-F1
#
_cell.length_a   1.000
_cell.length_b   1.000
_cell.length_c   1.000
_cell.angle_alpha   90.00
_cell.angle_beta   90.00
_cell.angle_gamma   90.00
#
_symmetry.space_group_name_H-M   'P 1'
#
loop_
_entity.id
_entity.type
_entity.pdbx_description
1 polymer ?
#
loop_
_entity_poly.entity_id
_entity_poly.type
_entity_poly.pdbx_seq_one_letter_code
_entity_poly.pdbx_strand_id
1 'polypeptide(L)'
;MGRLYLILLIILINLNADNSVYEKNCIPCHKKLPVSIDKFFFNYLLKYSSERRVKEALYKFLKNPTKKESLASEELINQYGLMPKVQLGEIELHKAIDIYWEKYKVFGKIK
;
A
#
# COMPACT_ATOMS: atom_id res chain seq x y z
N MET A 1 -15.22 -39.69 2.80
CA MET A 1 -14.78 -38.94 1.60
C MET A 1 -15.32 -37.50 1.54
N GLY A 2 -16.58 -37.22 1.91
CA GLY A 2 -17.13 -35.85 1.88
C GLY A 2 -16.38 -34.80 2.73
N ARG A 3 -15.76 -35.21 3.85
CA ARG A 3 -14.91 -34.32 4.68
C ARG A 3 -13.64 -33.84 3.95
N LEU A 4 -13.04 -34.68 3.10
CA LEU A 4 -11.88 -34.29 2.30
C LEU A 4 -12.26 -33.30 1.19
N TYR A 5 -13.41 -33.49 0.55
CA TYR A 5 -13.95 -32.55 -0.43
C TYR A 5 -14.29 -31.19 0.19
N LEU A 6 -14.81 -31.17 1.42
CA LEU A 6 -15.10 -29.93 2.14
C LEU A 6 -13.82 -29.15 2.48
N ILE A 7 -12.76 -29.85 2.94
CA ILE A 7 -11.46 -29.24 3.23
C ILE A 7 -10.82 -28.71 1.94
N LEU A 8 -10.90 -29.45 0.84
CA LEU A 8 -10.39 -29.02 -0.46
C LEU A 8 -11.13 -27.78 -1.00
N LEU A 9 -12.45 -27.72 -0.83
CA LEU A 9 -13.27 -26.56 -1.20
C LEU A 9 -12.89 -25.31 -0.39
N ILE A 10 -12.66 -25.46 0.91
CA ILE A 10 -12.24 -24.36 1.79
C ILE A 10 -10.85 -23.84 1.37
N ILE A 11 -9.92 -24.72 1.00
CA ILE A 11 -8.58 -24.32 0.54
C ILE A 11 -8.67 -23.55 -0.79
N LEU A 12 -9.55 -23.96 -1.71
CA LEU A 12 -9.73 -23.29 -3.01
C LEU A 12 -10.30 -21.88 -2.88
N ILE A 13 -11.20 -21.63 -1.91
CA ILE A 13 -11.75 -20.28 -1.66
C ILE A 13 -10.66 -19.31 -1.18
N ASN A 14 -9.66 -19.82 -0.44
CA ASN A 14 -8.55 -19.03 0.09
C ASN A 14 -7.40 -18.82 -0.92
N LEU A 15 -7.40 -19.52 -2.05
CA LEU A 15 -6.38 -19.40 -3.11
C LEU A 15 -6.63 -18.25 -4.09
N ASN A 16 -7.57 -17.34 -3.79
CA ASN A 16 -7.62 -16.05 -4.46
C ASN A 16 -6.42 -15.22 -4.00
N ALA A 17 -5.25 -15.45 -4.63
CA ALA A 17 -4.13 -14.54 -4.55
C ALA A 17 -4.68 -13.14 -4.83
N ASP A 18 -4.55 -12.25 -3.84
CA ASP A 18 -5.18 -10.94 -3.85
C ASP A 18 -4.72 -10.17 -5.10
N ASN A 19 -5.57 -10.16 -6.13
CA ASN A 19 -5.27 -9.65 -7.46
C ASN A 19 -5.62 -8.16 -7.55
N SER A 20 -5.61 -7.49 -6.40
CA SER A 20 -6.01 -6.10 -6.27
C SER A 20 -5.09 -5.18 -7.07
N VAL A 21 -5.59 -3.98 -7.35
CA VAL A 21 -4.78 -2.93 -7.96
C VAL A 21 -3.54 -2.58 -7.10
N TYR A 22 -3.64 -2.70 -5.78
CA TYR A 22 -2.55 -2.44 -4.86
C TYR A 22 -1.49 -3.56 -4.91
N GLU A 23 -1.89 -4.82 -4.82
CA GLU A 23 -0.96 -5.96 -4.89
C GLU A 23 -0.24 -6.02 -6.24
N LYS A 24 -0.92 -5.70 -7.34
CA LYS A 24 -0.32 -5.68 -8.69
C LYS A 24 0.66 -4.54 -8.92
N ASN A 25 0.35 -3.34 -8.43
CA ASN A 25 1.06 -2.13 -8.84
C ASN A 25 2.00 -1.57 -7.77
N CYS A 26 1.78 -1.88 -6.49
CA CYS A 26 2.57 -1.33 -5.38
C CYS A 26 3.59 -2.36 -4.88
N ILE A 27 3.13 -3.58 -4.59
CA ILE A 27 3.96 -4.60 -3.93
C ILE A 27 5.18 -5.08 -4.74
N PRO A 28 5.17 -5.21 -6.08
CA PRO A 28 6.30 -5.79 -6.81
C PRO A 28 7.62 -5.05 -6.60
N CYS A 29 7.56 -3.72 -6.45
CA CYS A 29 8.72 -2.89 -6.14
C CYS A 29 8.97 -2.85 -4.63
N HIS A 30 7.94 -2.63 -3.82
CA HIS A 30 8.10 -2.47 -2.36
C HIS A 30 8.61 -3.73 -1.65
N LYS A 31 8.31 -4.93 -2.16
CA LYS A 31 8.85 -6.19 -1.58
C LYS A 31 10.35 -6.36 -1.75
N LYS A 32 10.99 -5.58 -2.63
CA LYS A 32 12.43 -5.61 -2.89
C LYS A 32 13.21 -4.59 -2.06
N LEU A 33 12.51 -3.68 -1.40
CA LEU A 33 13.11 -2.64 -0.57
C LEU A 33 13.41 -3.19 0.84
N PRO A 34 14.48 -2.72 1.50
CA PRO A 34 14.81 -3.12 2.87
C PRO A 34 13.81 -2.57 3.88
N VAL A 35 13.08 -1.52 3.51
CA VAL A 35 12.04 -0.90 4.34
C VAL A 35 10.68 -1.34 3.83
N SER A 36 9.89 -1.93 4.73
CA SER A 36 8.55 -2.39 4.44
C SER A 36 7.59 -1.21 4.22
N ILE A 37 6.61 -1.40 3.34
CA ILE A 37 5.74 -0.31 2.89
C ILE A 37 4.90 0.30 4.03
N ASP A 38 4.53 -0.48 5.03
CA ASP A 38 3.82 -0.05 6.24
C ASP A 38 4.59 1.00 7.06
N LYS A 39 5.93 1.00 7.02
CA LYS A 39 6.72 2.06 7.68
C LYS A 39 6.44 3.43 7.08
N PHE A 40 6.28 3.51 5.77
CA PHE A 40 5.87 4.76 5.13
C PHE A 40 4.43 5.12 5.51
N PHE A 41 3.52 4.13 5.62
CA PHE A 41 2.15 4.37 6.10
C PHE A 41 2.16 5.11 7.45
N PHE A 42 2.96 4.64 8.40
CA PHE A 42 3.06 5.28 9.72
C PHE A 42 3.62 6.72 9.61
N ASN A 43 4.60 6.97 8.76
CA ASN A 43 5.09 8.34 8.53
C ASN A 43 3.98 9.26 7.98
N TYR A 44 3.16 8.76 7.04
CA TYR A 44 2.00 9.49 6.55
C TYR A 44 0.97 9.74 7.66
N LEU A 45 0.65 8.72 8.45
CA LEU A 45 -0.32 8.84 9.54
C LEU A 45 0.16 9.84 10.61
N LEU A 46 1.43 9.79 10.98
CA LEU A 46 2.04 10.72 11.94
C LEU A 46 1.99 12.17 11.44
N LYS A 47 2.29 12.40 10.15
CA LYS A 47 2.32 13.75 9.57
C LYS A 47 0.94 14.36 9.32
N TYR A 48 -0.03 13.55 8.91
CA TYR A 48 -1.32 14.05 8.41
C TYR A 48 -2.50 13.76 9.35
N SER A 49 -2.35 12.84 10.30
CA SER A 49 -3.23 12.59 11.46
C SER A 49 -4.69 12.19 11.17
N SER A 50 -5.14 12.14 9.92
CA SER A 50 -6.49 11.69 9.55
C SER A 50 -6.50 10.93 8.23
N GLU A 51 -7.47 10.03 8.08
CA GLU A 51 -7.69 9.26 6.84
C GLU A 51 -7.70 10.16 5.61
N ARG A 52 -8.57 11.16 5.63
CA ARG A 52 -8.75 12.08 4.51
C ARG A 52 -7.43 12.74 4.10
N ARG A 53 -6.68 13.29 5.07
CA ARG A 53 -5.42 13.99 4.77
C ARG A 53 -4.31 13.03 4.33
N VAL A 54 -4.26 11.82 4.87
CA VAL A 54 -3.33 10.77 4.42
C VAL A 54 -3.61 10.39 2.97
N LYS A 55 -4.87 10.12 2.63
CA LYS A 55 -5.27 9.74 1.27
C LYS A 55 -5.00 10.87 0.27
N GLU A 56 -5.30 12.12 0.63
CA GLU A 56 -4.98 13.31 -0.18
C GLU A 56 -3.47 13.47 -0.42
N ALA A 57 -2.66 13.33 0.63
CA ALA A 57 -1.21 13.45 0.53
C ALA A 57 -0.58 12.34 -0.32
N LEU A 58 -1.03 11.09 -0.12
CA LEU A 58 -0.61 9.95 -0.94
C LEU A 58 -0.96 10.17 -2.40
N TYR A 59 -2.20 10.56 -2.69
CA TYR A 59 -2.65 10.83 -4.06
C TYR A 59 -1.77 11.88 -4.73
N LYS A 60 -1.54 13.02 -4.05
CA LYS A 60 -0.69 14.10 -4.55
C LYS A 60 0.74 13.62 -4.84
N PHE A 61 1.35 12.92 -3.88
CA PHE A 61 2.71 12.40 -4.03
C PHE A 61 2.81 11.39 -5.16
N LEU A 62 1.89 10.43 -5.27
CA LEU A 62 1.93 9.39 -6.30
C LEU A 62 1.73 9.94 -7.72
N LYS A 63 0.97 11.04 -7.87
CA LYS A 63 0.77 11.75 -9.15
C LYS A 63 1.96 12.62 -9.55
N ASN A 64 2.66 13.21 -8.58
CA ASN A 64 3.81 14.07 -8.83
C ASN A 64 4.86 13.94 -7.70
N PRO A 65 5.67 12.87 -7.68
CA PRO A 65 6.63 12.67 -6.61
C PRO A 65 7.69 13.77 -6.65
N THR A 66 7.91 14.43 -5.51
CA THR A 66 9.00 15.39 -5.33
C THR A 66 9.81 15.05 -4.09
N LYS A 67 11.11 15.41 -4.08
CA LYS A 67 11.96 15.21 -2.89
C LYS A 67 11.38 15.91 -1.65
N LYS A 68 10.81 17.11 -1.83
CA LYS A 68 10.18 17.92 -0.77
C LYS A 68 8.95 17.24 -0.14
N GLU A 69 8.20 16.49 -0.94
CA GLU A 69 6.96 15.85 -0.48
C GLU A 69 7.17 14.39 -0.05
N SER A 70 8.30 13.78 -0.41
CA SER A 70 8.67 12.43 0.00
C SER A 70 8.79 12.32 1.52
N LEU A 71 8.29 11.22 2.07
CA LEU A 71 8.50 10.82 3.48
C LEU A 71 9.55 9.71 3.63
N ALA A 72 10.27 9.40 2.56
CA ALA A 72 11.48 8.58 2.61
C ALA A 72 12.67 9.44 3.08
N SER A 73 13.63 8.84 3.77
CA SER A 73 14.85 9.54 4.18
C SER A 73 15.72 9.88 2.96
N GLU A 74 16.62 10.85 3.14
CA GLU A 74 17.58 11.23 2.09
C GLU A 74 18.47 10.05 1.70
N GLU A 75 18.89 9.22 2.65
CA GLU A 75 19.69 8.02 2.38
C GLU A 75 18.95 7.03 1.49
N LEU A 76 17.66 6.80 1.75
CA LEU A 76 16.84 5.92 0.91
C LEU A 76 16.66 6.49 -0.50
N ILE A 77 16.45 7.79 -0.62
CA ILE A 77 16.34 8.46 -1.92
C ILE A 77 17.68 8.42 -2.67
N ASN A 78 18.80 8.57 -1.99
CA ASN A 78 20.13 8.50 -2.60
C ASN A 78 20.46 7.08 -3.06
N GLN A 79 20.03 6.05 -2.33
CA GLN A 79 20.31 4.65 -2.65
C GLN A 79 19.35 4.06 -3.70
N TYR A 80 18.06 4.39 -3.63
CA TYR A 80 17.01 3.76 -4.46
C TYR A 80 16.36 4.72 -5.47
N GLY A 81 16.75 6.00 -5.45
CA GLY A 81 16.11 7.04 -6.22
C GLY A 81 14.81 7.55 -5.59
N LEU A 82 14.33 8.68 -6.10
CA LEU A 82 12.98 9.14 -5.81
C LEU A 82 11.98 8.23 -6.52
N MET A 83 10.88 7.89 -5.84
CA MET A 83 9.80 7.10 -6.41
C MET A 83 9.32 7.69 -7.75
N PRO A 84 9.16 6.89 -8.82
CA PRO A 84 8.61 7.37 -10.08
C PRO A 84 7.11 7.65 -9.96
N LYS A 85 6.61 8.56 -10.80
CA LYS A 85 5.17 8.83 -10.93
C LYS A 85 4.41 7.54 -11.27
N VAL A 86 3.31 7.31 -10.57
CA VAL A 86 2.42 6.18 -10.83
C VAL A 86 1.63 6.40 -12.13
N GLN A 87 1.52 5.35 -12.95
CA GLN A 87 0.84 5.37 -14.25
C GLN A 87 -0.61 4.84 -14.19
N LEU A 88 -1.20 4.81 -12.99
CA LEU A 88 -2.59 4.39 -12.79
C LEU A 88 -3.56 5.53 -13.16
N GLY A 89 -4.73 5.14 -13.66
CA GLY A 89 -5.86 6.04 -13.80
C GLY A 89 -6.38 6.52 -12.44
N GLU A 90 -7.15 7.60 -12.44
CA GLU A 90 -7.67 8.24 -11.21
C GLU A 90 -8.41 7.24 -10.30
N ILE A 91 -9.34 6.47 -10.87
CA ILE A 91 -10.16 5.49 -10.14
C ILE A 91 -9.28 4.39 -9.53
N GLU A 92 -8.32 3.88 -10.30
CA GLU A 92 -7.42 2.82 -9.86
C GLU A 92 -6.46 3.29 -8.77
N LEU A 93 -5.96 4.52 -8.88
CA LEU A 93 -5.09 5.12 -7.89
C LEU A 93 -5.83 5.33 -6.56
N HIS A 94 -7.04 5.87 -6.58
CA HIS A 94 -7.87 6.00 -5.39
C HIS A 94 -8.14 4.64 -4.75
N LYS A 95 -8.51 3.64 -5.55
CA LYS A 95 -8.74 2.27 -5.06
C LYS A 95 -7.48 1.67 -4.43
N ALA A 96 -6.30 1.87 -5.01
CA ALA A 96 -5.04 1.39 -4.43
C ALA A 96 -4.73 2.06 -3.09
N ILE A 97 -4.97 3.37 -2.97
CA ILE A 97 -4.80 4.13 -1.74
C ILE A 97 -5.80 3.68 -0.66
N ASP A 98 -7.04 3.39 -1.02
CA ASP A 98 -8.05 2.87 -0.10
C ASP A 98 -7.67 1.50 0.45
N ILE A 99 -7.24 0.58 -0.42
CA ILE A 99 -6.73 -0.74 -0.01
C ILE A 99 -5.53 -0.59 0.93
N TYR A 100 -4.60 0.31 0.59
CA TYR A 100 -3.43 0.59 1.42
C TYR A 100 -3.83 1.10 2.82
N TRP A 101 -4.81 2.00 2.90
CA TRP A 101 -5.35 2.48 4.17
C TRP A 101 -5.97 1.36 5.00
N GLU A 102 -6.88 0.58 4.42
CA GLU A 102 -7.56 -0.50 5.14
C GLU A 102 -6.58 -1.55 5.68
N LYS A 103 -5.54 -1.87 4.89
CA LYS A 103 -4.50 -2.82 5.24
C LYS A 103 -3.73 -2.40 6.49
N TYR A 104 -3.34 -1.13 6.61
CA TYR A 104 -2.42 -0.67 7.66
C TYR A 104 -3.02 0.26 8.71
N LYS A 105 -4.28 0.74 8.57
CA LYS A 105 -4.92 1.58 9.59
C LYS A 105 -4.89 0.89 10.95
N VAL A 106 -4.61 1.68 11.98
CA VAL A 106 -4.56 1.24 13.38
C VAL A 106 -5.90 1.40 14.09
N PHE A 107 -6.76 2.29 13.58
CA PHE A 107 -8.11 2.50 14.10
C PHE A 107 -8.90 1.19 14.05
N GLY A 108 -9.47 0.82 15.20
CA GLY A 108 -10.19 -0.46 15.36
C GLY A 108 -9.31 -1.71 15.48
N LYS A 109 -7.97 -1.57 15.46
CA LYS A 109 -7.03 -2.69 15.65
C LYS A 109 -6.32 -2.67 17.00
N ILE A 110 -6.34 -1.55 17.71
CA ILE A 110 -5.82 -1.41 19.07
C ILE A 110 -7.00 -1.59 20.05
N LYS A 111 -6.85 -2.54 20.98
CA LYS A 111 -7.80 -2.80 22.08
C LYS A 111 -7.28 -2.21 23.38
#